data_AF-A0A969GB05-F1
#
_entry.id   AF-A0A969GB05-F1
#
_cell.length_a   1.000
_cell.length_b   1.000
_cell.length_c   1.000
_cell.angle_alpha   90.00
_cell.angle_beta   90.00
_cell.angle_gamma   90.00
#
_symmetry.space_group_name_H-M   'P 1'
#
loop_
_entity.id
_entity.type
_entity.pdbx_description
1 polymer ?
#
loop_
_entity_poly.entity_id
_entity_poly.type
_entity_poly.pdbx_seq_one_letter_code
_entity_poly.pdbx_strand_id
1 'polypeptide(L)'
;MNLPKDYLVKLSQERGLSPDQEEVFLLRLFYKKQYKDIAAQLETSAQACQKRMGQVYRKFGIIKGARGKETRLRALLNNEFKAAGGKMPKSVLTPESIAPIAVEPIKTVTTAPRAKVLKKNKLTQNLPARSYREFVGRQGELEQILTLLSPQDTAHLISITGMAGTGKTSLALEAAYQCLEENGGLEEPPYFENIVFCSAQKHHLTPERI
;
A
#
# COMPACT_ATOMS: atom_id res chain seq x y z
N MET A 1 -8.72 4.17 -18.20
CA MET A 1 -10.14 4.07 -18.59
C MET A 1 -10.94 4.93 -17.63
N ASN A 2 -11.90 5.72 -18.13
CA ASN A 2 -12.89 6.37 -17.28
C ASN A 2 -13.95 5.32 -16.90
N LEU A 3 -14.26 5.22 -15.60
CA LEU A 3 -15.36 4.41 -15.11
C LEU A 3 -16.67 5.21 -15.27
N PRO A 4 -17.77 4.60 -15.73
CA PRO A 4 -19.06 5.27 -15.83
C PRO A 4 -19.54 5.77 -14.46
N LYS A 5 -20.15 6.95 -14.41
CA LYS A 5 -20.68 7.53 -13.15
C LYS A 5 -21.71 6.62 -12.50
N ASP A 6 -22.63 6.06 -13.29
CA ASP A 6 -23.72 5.21 -12.80
C ASP A 6 -23.19 3.92 -12.16
N TYR A 7 -22.07 3.40 -12.64
CA TYR A 7 -21.40 2.24 -12.04
C TYR A 7 -20.82 2.57 -10.66
N LEU A 8 -20.21 3.75 -10.51
CA LEU A 8 -19.66 4.21 -9.23
C LEU A 8 -20.77 4.47 -8.19
N VAL A 9 -21.91 5.03 -8.61
CA VAL A 9 -23.10 5.23 -7.76
C VAL A 9 -23.70 3.89 -7.33
N LYS A 10 -23.73 2.89 -8.21
CA LYS A 10 -24.19 1.56 -7.82
C LYS A 10 -23.27 0.93 -6.76
N LEU A 11 -21.97 1.02 -6.97
CA LEU A 11 -20.96 0.50 -6.02
C LEU A 11 -20.99 1.21 -4.67
N SER A 12 -21.29 2.52 -4.64
CA SER A 12 -21.42 3.24 -3.37
C SER A 12 -22.58 2.67 -2.55
N GLN A 13 -23.71 2.36 -3.19
CA GLN A 13 -24.87 1.75 -2.55
C GLN A 13 -24.60 0.31 -2.08
N GLU A 14 -24.02 -0.53 -2.93
CA GLU A 14 -23.70 -1.93 -2.58
C GLU A 14 -22.70 -2.05 -1.42
N ARG A 15 -21.76 -1.11 -1.31
CA ARG A 15 -20.78 -1.05 -0.22
C ARG A 15 -21.25 -0.20 0.96
N GLY A 16 -22.49 0.30 0.91
CA GLY A 16 -23.15 1.05 1.98
C GLY A 16 -22.48 2.38 2.33
N LEU A 17 -21.96 3.12 1.35
CA LEU A 17 -21.41 4.47 1.56
C LEU A 17 -22.51 5.45 2.00
N SER A 18 -22.20 6.37 2.91
CA SER A 18 -23.11 7.46 3.25
C SER A 18 -23.14 8.52 2.13
N PRO A 19 -24.16 9.39 2.06
CA PRO A 19 -24.24 10.44 1.05
C PRO A 19 -22.97 11.31 0.98
N ASP A 20 -22.48 11.78 2.14
CA ASP A 20 -21.21 12.53 2.25
C ASP A 20 -19.97 11.78 1.74
N GLN A 21 -19.96 10.45 1.87
CA GLN A 21 -18.85 9.61 1.43
C GLN A 21 -18.91 9.37 -0.08
N GLU A 22 -20.11 9.15 -0.61
CA GLU A 22 -20.37 9.01 -2.04
C GLU A 22 -19.97 10.27 -2.81
N GLU A 23 -20.30 11.44 -2.27
CA GLU A 23 -20.01 12.71 -2.93
C GLU A 23 -18.50 12.95 -3.07
N VAL A 24 -17.73 12.75 -1.99
CA VAL A 24 -16.26 12.83 -2.03
C VAL A 24 -15.67 11.75 -2.95
N PHE A 25 -16.22 10.54 -2.93
CA PHE A 25 -15.79 9.42 -3.77
C PHE A 25 -15.98 9.71 -5.27
N LEU A 26 -17.14 10.23 -5.67
CA LEU A 26 -17.44 10.60 -7.06
C LEU A 26 -16.60 11.80 -7.52
N LEU A 27 -16.47 12.85 -6.70
CA LEU A 27 -15.64 14.01 -7.02
C LEU A 27 -14.17 13.63 -7.21
N ARG A 28 -13.67 12.67 -6.41
CA ARG A 28 -12.30 12.20 -6.50
C ARG A 28 -12.07 11.23 -7.67
N LEU A 29 -12.97 10.27 -7.90
CA LEU A 29 -12.75 9.22 -8.90
C LEU A 29 -13.26 9.57 -10.29
N PHE A 30 -14.43 10.19 -10.41
CA PHE A 30 -15.04 10.53 -11.70
C PHE A 30 -14.54 11.88 -12.21
N TYR A 31 -14.67 12.93 -11.38
CA TYR A 31 -14.26 14.29 -11.76
C TYR A 31 -12.76 14.56 -11.58
N LYS A 32 -12.02 13.62 -10.98
CA LYS A 32 -10.55 13.69 -10.76
C LYS A 32 -10.09 14.97 -10.04
N LYS A 33 -10.94 15.54 -9.19
CA LYS A 33 -10.65 16.77 -8.45
C LYS A 33 -9.61 16.55 -7.36
N GLN A 34 -8.82 17.58 -7.05
CA GLN A 34 -7.92 17.57 -5.90
C GLN A 34 -8.72 17.76 -4.61
N TYR A 35 -8.21 17.25 -3.48
CA TYR A 35 -8.90 17.44 -2.19
C TYR A 35 -9.13 18.91 -1.83
N LYS A 36 -8.28 19.83 -2.32
CA LYS A 36 -8.46 21.28 -2.17
C LYS A 36 -9.71 21.79 -2.91
N ASP A 37 -9.94 21.33 -4.13
CA ASP A 37 -11.11 21.75 -4.93
C ASP A 37 -12.40 21.12 -4.41
N ILE A 38 -12.32 19.86 -3.92
CA ILE A 38 -13.45 19.17 -3.28
C ILE A 38 -13.83 19.88 -1.99
N ALA A 39 -12.84 20.28 -1.19
CA ALA A 39 -13.04 21.02 0.06
C ALA A 39 -13.75 22.35 -0.19
N ALA A 40 -13.34 23.10 -1.23
CA ALA A 40 -14.00 24.33 -1.63
C ALA A 40 -15.46 24.13 -2.08
N GLN A 41 -15.75 23.04 -2.80
CA GLN A 41 -17.10 22.75 -3.29
C GLN A 41 -18.05 22.25 -2.19
N LEU A 42 -17.54 21.50 -1.21
CA LEU A 42 -18.33 20.91 -0.13
C LEU A 42 -18.29 21.74 1.17
N GLU A 43 -17.81 22.99 1.09
CA GLU A 43 -17.65 23.89 2.23
C GLU A 43 -17.00 23.21 3.45
N THR A 44 -15.95 22.42 3.19
CA THR A 44 -15.29 21.61 4.20
C THR A 44 -13.77 21.73 4.10
N SER A 45 -13.02 21.06 4.99
CA SER A 45 -11.55 21.06 4.95
C SER A 45 -11.00 19.91 4.10
N ALA A 46 -9.83 20.11 3.49
CA ALA A 46 -9.15 19.05 2.75
C ALA A 46 -8.87 17.81 3.62
N GLN A 47 -8.60 18.01 4.92
CA GLN A 47 -8.44 16.94 5.90
C GLN A 47 -9.75 16.18 6.16
N ALA A 48 -10.88 16.87 6.21
CA ALA A 48 -12.20 16.22 6.32
C ALA A 48 -12.50 15.36 5.08
N CYS A 49 -12.18 15.84 3.87
CA CYS A 49 -12.30 15.04 2.65
C CYS A 49 -11.40 13.79 2.69
N GLN A 50 -10.15 13.92 3.14
CA GLN A 50 -9.23 12.79 3.28
C GLN A 50 -9.74 11.77 4.31
N LYS A 51 -10.29 12.22 5.44
CA LYS A 51 -10.89 11.35 6.46
C LYS A 51 -12.11 10.59 5.92
N ARG A 52 -13.01 11.26 5.19
CA ARG A 52 -14.16 10.62 4.52
C ARG A 52 -13.69 9.59 3.49
N MET A 53 -12.72 9.95 2.64
CA MET A 53 -12.13 9.01 1.68
C MET A 53 -11.41 7.83 2.36
N GLY A 54 -10.79 8.06 3.53
CA GLY A 54 -10.23 7.04 4.41
C GLY A 54 -11.23 5.98 4.84
N GLN A 55 -12.45 6.41 5.17
CA GLN A 55 -13.55 5.50 5.51
C GLN A 55 -14.07 4.75 4.28
N VAL A 56 -14.11 5.41 3.12
CA VAL A 56 -14.45 4.77 1.85
C VAL A 56 -13.47 3.64 1.55
N TYR A 57 -12.15 3.86 1.63
CA TYR A 57 -11.16 2.80 1.41
C TYR A 57 -11.39 1.58 2.30
N ARG A 58 -11.77 1.77 3.57
CA ARG A 58 -12.09 0.67 4.50
C ARG A 58 -13.31 -0.12 4.04
N LYS A 59 -14.35 0.54 3.53
CA LYS A 59 -15.55 -0.12 2.98
C LYS A 59 -15.26 -0.94 1.71
N PHE A 60 -14.24 -0.55 0.95
CA PHE A 60 -13.72 -1.31 -0.20
C PHE A 60 -12.67 -2.35 0.17
N GLY A 61 -12.44 -2.63 1.47
CA GLY A 61 -11.45 -3.62 1.92
C GLY A 61 -9.99 -3.20 1.72
N ILE A 62 -9.73 -1.91 1.48
CA ILE A 62 -8.39 -1.35 1.33
C ILE A 62 -7.89 -0.96 2.73
N ILE A 63 -6.97 -1.78 3.24
CA ILE A 63 -6.46 -1.74 4.61
C ILE A 63 -5.69 -0.43 4.89
N LYS A 64 -5.61 -0.06 6.18
CA LYS A 64 -4.76 1.03 6.67
C LYS A 64 -3.28 0.79 6.26
N GLY A 65 -2.51 1.86 6.05
CA GLY A 65 -1.09 1.79 5.68
C GLY A 65 -0.76 1.64 4.19
N ALA A 66 -1.70 1.21 3.35
CA ALA A 66 -1.47 1.06 1.90
C ALA A 66 -1.19 2.43 1.21
N ARG A 67 0.03 2.72 0.74
CA ARG A 67 0.29 3.77 -0.27
C ARG A 67 -0.47 3.43 -1.57
N GLY A 68 -0.91 4.45 -2.32
CA GLY A 68 -1.67 4.24 -3.56
C GLY A 68 -3.09 3.68 -3.36
N LYS A 69 -3.77 4.00 -2.24
CA LYS A 69 -5.17 3.57 -1.98
C LYS A 69 -6.10 3.88 -3.13
N GLU A 70 -5.95 5.07 -3.71
CA GLU A 70 -6.72 5.48 -4.89
C GLU A 70 -6.38 4.65 -6.13
N THR A 71 -5.09 4.33 -6.35
CA THR A 71 -4.64 3.48 -7.46
C THR A 71 -5.17 2.06 -7.31
N ARG A 72 -5.12 1.50 -6.09
CA ARG A 72 -5.68 0.18 -5.76
C ARG A 72 -7.19 0.17 -5.90
N LEU A 73 -7.87 1.20 -5.42
CA LEU A 73 -9.31 1.37 -5.60
C LEU A 73 -9.65 1.42 -7.09
N ARG A 74 -8.96 2.25 -7.88
CA ARG A 74 -9.15 2.29 -9.33
C ARG A 74 -8.85 0.95 -10.00
N ALA A 75 -7.81 0.23 -9.59
CA ALA A 75 -7.47 -1.07 -10.16
C ALA A 75 -8.54 -2.12 -9.82
N LEU A 76 -9.01 -2.15 -8.57
CA LEU A 76 -10.10 -3.01 -8.11
C LEU A 76 -11.38 -2.73 -8.91
N LEU A 77 -11.79 -1.47 -8.99
CA LEU A 77 -12.99 -1.06 -9.71
C LEU A 77 -12.90 -1.38 -11.21
N ASN A 78 -11.73 -1.18 -11.83
CA ASN A 78 -11.53 -1.55 -13.23
C ASN A 78 -11.54 -3.08 -13.44
N ASN A 79 -11.02 -3.85 -12.50
CA ASN A 79 -11.03 -5.31 -12.59
C ASN A 79 -12.44 -5.87 -12.37
N GLU A 80 -13.19 -5.34 -11.41
CA GLU A 80 -14.60 -5.72 -11.18
C GLU A 80 -15.47 -5.36 -12.38
N PHE A 81 -15.28 -4.16 -12.98
CA PHE A 81 -16.01 -3.75 -14.18
C PHE A 81 -15.70 -4.63 -15.40
N LYS A 82 -14.43 -5.02 -15.58
CA LYS A 82 -14.01 -5.95 -16.64
C LYS A 82 -14.56 -7.36 -16.42
N ALA A 83 -14.56 -7.84 -15.18
CA ALA A 83 -15.10 -9.16 -14.81
C ALA A 83 -16.62 -9.24 -15.01
N ALA A 84 -17.34 -8.13 -14.80
CA ALA A 84 -18.76 -8.00 -15.11
C ALA A 84 -19.07 -7.89 -16.63
N GLY A 85 -18.07 -8.08 -17.50
CA GLY A 85 -18.25 -8.08 -18.95
C GLY A 85 -18.54 -6.71 -19.55
N GLY A 86 -18.20 -5.62 -18.86
CA GLY A 86 -18.44 -4.24 -19.33
C GLY A 86 -19.93 -3.88 -19.49
N LYS A 87 -20.83 -4.74 -19.02
CA LYS A 87 -22.28 -4.51 -19.01
C LYS A 87 -22.73 -4.20 -17.59
N MET A 88 -23.53 -3.15 -17.45
CA MET A 88 -24.21 -2.84 -16.20
C MET A 88 -25.04 -4.07 -15.76
N PRO A 89 -24.92 -4.54 -14.51
CA PRO A 89 -25.98 -5.34 -13.93
C PRO A 89 -27.15 -4.40 -13.69
N LYS A 90 -28.25 -4.61 -14.42
CA LYS A 90 -29.49 -3.84 -14.30
C LYS A 90 -29.93 -3.78 -12.83
N SER A 91 -30.30 -2.57 -12.43
CA SER A 91 -31.04 -2.25 -11.20
C SER A 91 -32.10 -3.30 -10.88
N VAL A 92 -32.07 -3.87 -9.68
CA VAL A 92 -33.30 -4.26 -8.97
C VAL A 92 -33.18 -3.76 -7.54
N LEU A 93 -34.05 -2.82 -7.22
CA LEU A 93 -34.34 -2.29 -5.90
C LEU A 93 -35.18 -3.32 -5.11
N THR A 94 -34.69 -3.72 -3.94
CA THR A 94 -35.43 -4.17 -2.73
C THR A 94 -36.29 -5.46 -2.82
N PRO A 95 -36.87 -5.96 -1.70
CA PRO A 95 -36.31 -6.38 -0.41
C PRO A 95 -36.72 -7.85 -0.06
N GLU A 96 -36.44 -8.33 1.16
CA GLU A 96 -37.07 -9.51 1.84
C GLU A 96 -36.62 -10.93 1.44
N SER A 97 -35.99 -11.66 2.38
CA SER A 97 -36.70 -12.60 3.25
C SER A 97 -35.74 -13.43 4.12
N ILE A 98 -36.27 -13.86 5.26
CA ILE A 98 -35.62 -14.30 6.50
C ILE A 98 -35.46 -15.83 6.54
N ALA A 99 -34.22 -16.29 6.81
CA ALA A 99 -33.78 -17.46 7.62
C ALA A 99 -34.32 -18.89 7.30
N PRO A 100 -33.91 -19.98 8.02
CA PRO A 100 -32.71 -20.25 8.84
C PRO A 100 -31.97 -21.59 8.56
N ILE A 101 -30.72 -21.67 9.02
CA ILE A 101 -30.02 -22.75 9.79
C ILE A 101 -30.31 -24.24 9.47
N ALA A 102 -29.24 -24.99 9.17
CA ALA A 102 -29.05 -26.36 9.66
C ALA A 102 -27.54 -26.64 9.88
N VAL A 103 -27.20 -27.17 11.05
CA VAL A 103 -25.84 -27.40 11.58
C VAL A 103 -25.46 -28.89 11.45
N GLU A 104 -24.13 -29.13 11.40
CA GLU A 104 -23.36 -30.34 11.81
C GLU A 104 -23.00 -31.43 10.78
N PRO A 105 -21.88 -32.20 10.94
CA PRO A 105 -20.82 -32.15 11.98
C PRO A 105 -19.36 -32.09 11.46
N ILE A 106 -18.45 -31.79 12.39
CA ILE A 106 -16.98 -31.72 12.27
C ILE A 106 -16.37 -33.13 12.16
N LYS A 107 -15.41 -33.33 11.24
CA LYS A 107 -14.39 -34.41 11.31
C LYS A 107 -12.98 -33.91 10.96
N THR A 108 -12.16 -33.84 12.02
CA THR A 108 -10.73 -34.21 12.13
C THR A 108 -9.69 -33.76 11.07
N VAL A 109 -8.75 -32.96 11.58
CA VAL A 109 -7.42 -32.57 11.10
C VAL A 109 -6.56 -33.77 10.67
N THR A 110 -5.76 -33.63 9.59
CA THR A 110 -4.33 -34.04 9.48
C THR A 110 -3.71 -33.68 8.09
N THR A 111 -2.77 -32.73 8.14
CA THR A 111 -1.54 -32.53 7.32
C THR A 111 -1.55 -32.21 5.81
N ALA A 112 -0.72 -31.21 5.49
CA ALA A 112 -0.42 -30.44 4.27
C ALA A 112 0.14 -31.24 3.05
N PRO A 113 0.41 -30.62 1.87
CA PRO A 113 0.33 -29.19 1.52
C PRO A 113 -0.48 -28.88 0.25
N ARG A 114 -1.36 -27.88 0.35
CA ARG A 114 -2.03 -27.27 -0.80
C ARG A 114 -1.02 -26.38 -1.52
N ALA A 115 -0.60 -26.81 -2.70
CA ALA A 115 0.32 -26.10 -3.58
C ALA A 115 -0.07 -24.61 -3.72
N LYS A 116 0.74 -23.73 -3.11
CA LYS A 116 0.74 -22.29 -3.43
C LYS A 116 1.21 -22.18 -4.87
N VAL A 117 0.31 -21.82 -5.77
CA VAL A 117 0.67 -21.40 -7.12
C VAL A 117 1.61 -20.20 -6.99
N LEU A 118 2.89 -20.44 -7.29
CA LEU A 118 3.97 -19.47 -7.29
C LEU A 118 3.63 -18.32 -8.26
N LYS A 119 3.32 -17.12 -7.75
CA LYS A 119 3.32 -15.90 -8.56
C LYS A 119 4.76 -15.58 -8.96
N LYS A 120 5.09 -15.82 -10.22
CA LYS A 120 6.41 -15.65 -10.83
C LYS A 120 6.86 -14.17 -10.75
N ASN A 121 8.00 -13.99 -10.09
CA ASN A 121 8.87 -12.83 -9.83
C ASN A 121 8.52 -11.46 -10.45
N LYS A 122 8.07 -10.55 -9.59
CA LYS A 122 8.36 -9.12 -9.74
C LYS A 122 9.63 -8.86 -8.92
N LEU A 123 10.78 -8.62 -9.57
CA LEU A 123 11.98 -8.18 -8.85
C LEU A 123 11.70 -6.79 -8.29
N THR A 124 11.25 -6.72 -7.04
CA THR A 124 10.92 -5.46 -6.35
C THR A 124 12.17 -4.79 -5.78
N GLN A 125 13.33 -5.45 -5.80
CA GLN A 125 14.58 -4.93 -5.28
C GLN A 125 15.80 -5.62 -5.89
N ASN A 126 16.95 -4.94 -5.87
CA ASN A 126 18.27 -5.48 -6.23
C ASN A 126 19.35 -5.19 -5.15
N LEU A 127 18.93 -5.11 -3.88
CA LEU A 127 19.81 -4.87 -2.73
C LEU A 127 20.86 -6.00 -2.61
N PRO A 128 22.15 -5.66 -2.40
CA PRO A 128 23.17 -6.60 -1.98
C PRO A 128 22.78 -7.31 -0.68
N ALA A 129 23.02 -8.62 -0.61
CA ALA A 129 22.75 -9.41 0.59
C ALA A 129 23.47 -8.84 1.82
N ARG A 130 22.79 -8.82 2.97
CA ARG A 130 23.41 -8.48 4.26
C ARG A 130 24.58 -9.43 4.54
N SER A 131 25.78 -8.89 4.71
CA SER A 131 26.99 -9.65 5.04
C SER A 131 27.18 -9.84 6.55
N TYR A 132 26.22 -9.41 7.37
CA TYR A 132 26.23 -9.46 8.83
C TYR A 132 24.95 -10.10 9.36
N ARG A 133 25.02 -10.65 10.58
CA ARG A 133 23.87 -11.25 11.28
C ARG A 133 22.98 -10.23 11.98
N GLU A 134 23.60 -9.19 12.52
CA GLU A 134 22.93 -8.13 13.27
C GLU A 134 23.59 -6.79 12.94
N PHE A 135 22.77 -5.73 12.83
CA PHE A 135 23.26 -4.37 12.62
C PHE A 135 23.52 -3.71 13.97
N VAL A 136 24.79 -3.53 14.33
CA VAL A 136 25.20 -3.03 15.65
C VAL A 136 25.81 -1.63 15.53
N GLY A 137 25.47 -0.77 16.49
CA GLY A 137 25.85 0.64 16.49
C GLY A 137 25.09 1.44 15.43
N ARG A 138 25.16 2.77 15.53
CA ARG A 138 24.54 3.70 14.56
C ARG A 138 23.01 3.68 14.51
N GLN A 139 22.33 3.18 15.55
CA GLN A 139 20.86 3.15 15.65
C GLN A 139 20.27 4.56 15.49
N GLY A 140 20.87 5.57 16.12
CA GLY A 140 20.41 6.95 15.99
C GLY A 140 20.53 7.51 14.56
N GLU A 141 21.62 7.22 13.85
CA GLU A 141 21.78 7.61 12.43
C GLU A 141 20.76 6.88 11.54
N LEU A 142 20.47 5.61 11.84
CA LEU A 142 19.48 4.81 11.14
C LEU A 142 18.05 5.36 11.34
N GLU A 143 17.67 5.68 12.57
CA GLU A 143 16.38 6.30 12.90
C GLU A 143 16.21 7.65 12.19
N GLN A 144 17.27 8.46 12.11
CA GLN A 144 17.26 9.72 11.37
C GLN A 144 17.01 9.49 9.88
N ILE A 145 17.70 8.52 9.26
CA ILE A 145 17.48 8.18 7.85
C ILE A 145 16.03 7.72 7.63
N LEU A 146 15.49 6.85 8.49
CA LEU A 146 14.12 6.36 8.36
C LEU A 146 13.08 7.47 8.57
N THR A 147 13.36 8.42 9.46
CA THR A 147 12.52 9.62 9.65
C THR A 147 12.52 10.47 8.38
N LEU A 148 13.69 10.74 7.80
CA LEU A 148 13.81 11.51 6.55
C LEU A 148 13.23 10.78 5.33
N LEU A 149 13.21 9.44 5.34
CA LEU A 149 12.55 8.62 4.31
C LEU A 149 11.03 8.50 4.52
N SER A 150 10.51 9.00 5.64
CA SER A 150 9.08 8.98 5.96
C SER A 150 8.24 9.69 4.88
N PRO A 151 7.03 9.20 4.56
CA PRO A 151 6.09 9.92 3.70
C PRO A 151 5.75 11.34 4.15
N GLN A 152 5.98 11.65 5.43
CA GLN A 152 5.69 12.95 6.02
C GLN A 152 6.81 13.96 5.78
N ASP A 153 8.02 13.46 5.48
CA ASP A 153 9.16 14.30 5.13
C ASP A 153 9.16 14.60 3.62
N THR A 154 9.77 15.73 3.26
CA THR A 154 9.91 16.18 1.86
C THR A 154 11.33 15.97 1.32
N ALA A 155 12.23 15.40 2.11
CA ALA A 155 13.58 15.07 1.68
C ALA A 155 13.56 14.12 0.47
N HIS A 156 14.04 14.61 -0.67
CA HIS A 156 14.19 13.83 -1.90
C HIS A 156 15.63 13.35 -2.11
N LEU A 157 16.58 13.86 -1.33
CA LEU A 157 17.99 13.52 -1.37
C LEU A 157 18.53 13.49 0.06
N ILE A 158 19.06 12.35 0.48
CA ILE A 158 19.68 12.15 1.78
C ILE A 158 21.14 11.77 1.54
N SER A 159 22.07 12.53 2.11
CA SER A 159 23.50 12.28 1.98
C SER A 159 24.03 11.60 3.24
N ILE A 160 24.66 10.43 3.08
CA ILE A 160 25.36 9.74 4.16
C ILE A 160 26.86 10.00 3.99
N THR A 161 27.44 10.84 4.84
CA THR A 161 28.84 11.28 4.77
C THR A 161 29.69 10.67 5.87
N GLY A 162 31.01 10.60 5.67
CA GLY A 162 31.95 10.06 6.66
C GLY A 162 33.19 9.44 6.04
N MET A 163 34.19 9.14 6.86
CA MET A 163 35.49 8.57 6.45
C MET A 163 35.34 7.24 5.70
N ALA A 164 36.36 6.87 4.92
CA ALA A 164 36.39 5.57 4.26
C ALA A 164 36.29 4.42 5.28
N GLY A 165 35.62 3.32 4.93
CA GLY A 165 35.50 2.14 5.80
C GLY A 165 34.53 2.24 6.98
N THR A 166 33.91 3.40 7.25
CA THR A 166 33.01 3.58 8.42
C THR A 166 31.63 2.91 8.32
N GLY A 167 31.37 2.13 7.27
CA GLY A 167 30.10 1.41 7.12
C GLY A 167 28.93 2.23 6.55
N LYS A 168 29.18 3.35 5.85
CA LYS A 168 28.13 4.17 5.22
C LYS A 168 27.20 3.36 4.31
N THR A 169 27.78 2.51 3.47
CA THR A 169 27.02 1.62 2.59
C THR A 169 26.20 0.62 3.41
N SER A 170 26.77 0.08 4.49
CA SER A 170 26.07 -0.84 5.39
C SER A 170 24.87 -0.16 6.06
N LEU A 171 25.02 1.11 6.48
CA LEU A 171 23.94 1.92 7.05
C LEU A 171 22.82 2.20 6.02
N ALA A 172 23.20 2.57 4.79
CA ALA A 172 22.24 2.78 3.70
C ALA A 172 21.46 1.51 3.35
N LEU A 173 22.16 0.37 3.29
CA LEU A 173 21.55 -0.94 3.05
C LEU A 173 20.62 -1.35 4.18
N GLU A 174 21.01 -1.11 5.43
CA GLU A 174 20.13 -1.44 6.56
C GLU A 174 18.84 -0.63 6.52
N ALA A 175 18.94 0.69 6.29
CA ALA A 175 17.76 1.53 6.10
C ALA A 175 16.86 1.02 4.95
N ALA A 176 17.47 0.63 3.83
CA ALA A 176 16.74 0.08 2.69
C ALA A 176 16.07 -1.27 3.00
N TYR A 177 16.70 -2.15 3.78
CA TYR A 177 16.08 -3.39 4.21
C TYR A 177 14.92 -3.15 5.19
N GLN A 178 15.05 -2.21 6.12
CA GLN A 178 13.93 -1.85 7.02
C GLN A 178 12.75 -1.23 6.27
N CYS A 179 13.03 -0.58 5.13
CA CYS A 179 11.99 -0.09 4.23
C CYS A 179 11.22 -1.20 3.47
N LEU A 180 11.77 -2.43 3.44
CA LEU A 180 11.14 -3.61 2.83
C LEU A 180 10.46 -4.49 3.87
N GLU A 181 11.03 -4.57 5.07
CA GLU A 181 10.54 -5.41 6.15
C GLU A 181 9.29 -4.77 6.79
N GLU A 182 8.14 -5.43 6.66
CA GLU A 182 6.87 -4.98 7.28
C GLU A 182 6.92 -4.91 8.83
N ASN A 183 8.03 -5.35 9.46
CA ASN A 183 8.20 -5.46 10.92
C ASN A 183 9.50 -4.83 11.44
N GLY A 184 10.11 -3.88 10.72
CA GLY A 184 11.39 -3.28 11.09
C GLY A 184 11.31 -2.36 12.31
N GLY A 185 11.18 -2.90 13.53
CA GLY A 185 11.47 -2.31 14.86
C GLY A 185 10.72 -1.04 15.30
N LEU A 186 10.25 -0.23 14.36
CA LEU A 186 9.48 1.00 14.53
C LEU A 186 7.99 0.68 14.37
N GLU A 187 7.12 1.45 15.01
CA GLU A 187 5.67 1.22 14.93
C GLU A 187 5.12 1.39 13.50
N GLU A 188 5.74 2.24 12.67
CA GLU A 188 5.39 2.45 11.25
C GLU A 188 6.63 2.85 10.40
N PRO A 189 7.53 1.92 10.04
CA PRO A 189 8.69 2.25 9.20
C PRO A 189 8.26 2.68 7.78
N PRO A 190 9.05 3.54 7.11
CA PRO A 190 8.73 3.99 5.76
C PRO A 190 8.79 2.84 4.75
N TYR A 191 7.66 2.50 4.14
CA TYR A 191 7.59 1.41 3.16
C TYR A 191 7.79 1.88 1.71
N PHE A 192 8.64 1.16 0.97
CA PHE A 192 8.90 1.36 -0.46
C PHE A 192 8.60 0.09 -1.26
N GLU A 193 7.74 0.22 -2.29
CA GLU A 193 7.37 -0.92 -3.16
C GLU A 193 8.52 -1.39 -4.06
N ASN A 194 9.43 -0.48 -4.42
CA ASN A 194 10.59 -0.79 -5.24
C ASN A 194 11.81 -0.05 -4.70
N ILE A 195 12.93 -0.76 -4.60
CA ILE A 195 14.21 -0.17 -4.21
C ILE A 195 15.26 -0.55 -5.25
N VAL A 196 15.98 0.45 -5.76
CA VAL A 196 17.07 0.25 -6.71
C VAL A 196 18.37 0.69 -6.05
N PHE A 197 19.28 -0.26 -5.88
CA PHE A 197 20.65 -0.04 -5.48
C PHE A 197 21.55 0.04 -6.71
N CYS A 198 22.37 1.08 -6.77
CA CYS A 198 23.43 1.23 -7.77
C CYS A 198 24.72 1.62 -7.06
N SER A 199 25.83 1.04 -7.49
CA SER A 199 27.16 1.40 -7.02
C SER A 199 27.92 2.14 -8.11
N ALA A 200 28.54 3.26 -7.75
CA ALA A 200 29.48 3.97 -8.62
C ALA A 200 30.92 3.43 -8.50
N GLN A 201 31.20 2.52 -7.55
CA GLN A 201 32.50 1.88 -7.42
C GLN A 201 32.65 0.73 -8.42
N LYS A 202 33.73 0.75 -9.21
CA LYS A 202 34.03 -0.25 -10.25
C LYS A 202 34.56 -1.58 -9.70
N HIS A 203 35.03 -1.61 -8.46
CA HIS A 203 35.66 -2.79 -7.83
C HIS A 203 35.10 -3.01 -6.43
N HIS A 204 34.70 -4.25 -6.13
CA HIS A 204 34.26 -4.67 -4.79
C HIS A 204 35.45 -5.36 -4.10
N LEU A 205 35.92 -4.81 -2.99
CA LEU A 205 36.95 -5.46 -2.18
C LEU A 205 36.27 -6.54 -1.33
N THR A 206 36.30 -7.78 -1.81
CA THR A 206 35.92 -8.94 -1.01
C THR A 206 37.10 -9.34 -0.13
N PRO A 207 36.91 -9.65 1.16
CA PRO A 207 37.96 -10.25 1.96
C PRO A 207 38.27 -11.63 1.36
N GLU A 208 39.41 -11.75 0.68
CA GLU A 208 39.95 -13.07 0.34
C GLU A 208 40.33 -13.75 1.65
N ARG A 209 39.83 -14.99 1.84
CA ARG A 209 40.32 -15.86 2.90
C ARG A 209 41.77 -16.23 2.54
N ILE A 210 42.71 -15.71 3.33
CA ILE A 210 44.08 -16.24 3.43
C ILE A 210 44.02 -17.58 4.16
#